data_AF-A0A3M1LD65-F1
#
_entry.id   AF-A0A3M1LD65-F1
#
_cell.length_a   1.000
_cell.length_b   1.000
_cell.length_c   1.000
_cell.angle_alpha   90.00
_cell.angle_beta   90.00
_cell.angle_gamma   90.00
#
_symmetry.space_group_name_H-M   'P 1'
#
loop_
_entity.id
_entity.type
_entity.pdbx_description
1 polymer ?
#
loop_
_entity_poly.entity_id
_entity_poly.type
_entity_poly.pdbx_seq_one_letter_code
_entity_poly.pdbx_strand_id
1 'polypeptide(L)'
;FPMGSMTGAPKVRAMELIEQYEATRRGLYSGSVGYLAPDGDFDFNVVIRSILWNARNGYLSFHAGSALTAAADPRAEFEECLLKAEAMMQALR
;
A
#
# COMPACT_ATOMS: atom_id res chain seq x y z
N PHE A 1 3.18 -11.87 7.93
CA PHE A 1 2.61 -11.03 6.86
C PHE A 1 1.57 -10.07 7.45
N PRO A 2 1.35 -8.85 6.92
CA PRO A 2 1.98 -8.15 5.78
C PRO A 2 3.40 -7.65 6.10
N MET A 3 4.03 -6.87 5.21
CA MET A 3 5.42 -6.39 5.34
C MET A 3 5.59 -5.34 6.44
N GLY A 4 6.76 -5.34 7.08
CA GLY A 4 7.10 -4.35 8.11
C GLY A 4 7.14 -2.92 7.57
N SER A 5 7.70 -2.74 6.36
CA SER A 5 7.79 -1.45 5.66
C SER A 5 6.45 -0.79 5.36
N MET A 6 5.36 -1.56 5.33
CA MET A 6 4.02 -1.07 5.04
C MET A 6 3.13 -0.96 6.27
N THR A 7 3.64 -1.28 7.46
CA THR A 7 2.87 -1.26 8.71
C THR A 7 3.46 -0.26 9.69
N GLY A 8 4.57 -0.63 10.35
CA GLY A 8 5.21 0.17 11.38
C GLY A 8 5.65 -0.67 12.57
N ALA A 9 6.04 0.00 13.66
CA ALA A 9 6.50 -0.64 14.89
C ALA A 9 5.88 0.03 16.13
N PRO A 10 5.37 -0.75 17.11
CA PRO A 10 5.20 -2.21 17.12
C PRO A 10 4.13 -2.67 16.12
N LYS A 11 4.41 -3.75 15.37
CA LYS A 11 3.63 -4.14 14.18
C LYS A 11 2.14 -4.35 14.43
N VAL A 12 1.78 -5.11 15.48
CA VAL A 12 0.37 -5.39 15.81
C VAL A 12 -0.37 -4.10 16.10
N ARG A 13 0.22 -3.23 16.93
CA ARG A 13 -0.37 -1.93 17.26
C ARG A 13 -0.48 -1.01 16.05
N ALA A 14 0.54 -0.99 15.19
CA ALA A 14 0.49 -0.22 13.95
C ALA A 14 -0.65 -0.69 13.03
N MET A 15 -0.86 -2.01 12.90
CA MET A 15 -1.97 -2.57 12.11
C MET A 15 -3.34 -2.23 12.69
N GLU A 16 -3.50 -2.23 14.01
CA GLU A 16 -4.75 -1.79 14.66
C GLU A 16 -5.06 -0.32 14.37
N LEU A 17 -4.04 0.55 14.45
CA LEU A 17 -4.19 1.97 14.16
C LEU A 17 -4.51 2.21 12.68
N ILE A 18 -3.88 1.46 11.77
CA ILE A 18 -4.18 1.47 10.34
C ILE A 18 -5.65 1.12 10.10
N GLU A 19 -6.15 0.00 10.67
CA GLU A 19 -7.55 -0.39 10.53
C GLU A 19 -8.52 0.64 11.15
N GLN A 20 -8.10 1.33 12.22
CA GLN A 20 -8.91 2.36 12.87
C GLN A 20 -9.01 3.66 12.07
N TYR A 21 -7.90 4.10 11.46
CA TYR A 21 -7.79 5.44 10.88
C TYR A 21 -7.89 5.48 9.35
N GLU A 22 -7.62 4.39 8.63
CA GLU A 22 -7.82 4.37 7.18
C GLU A 22 -9.31 4.25 6.82
N ALA A 23 -9.74 5.02 5.83
CA ALA A 23 -11.15 5.07 5.42
C ALA A 23 -11.65 3.75 4.80
N THR A 24 -10.74 2.91 4.30
CA THR A 24 -11.04 1.66 3.62
C THR A 24 -10.00 0.61 3.96
N ARG A 25 -10.39 -0.67 3.94
CA ARG A 25 -9.44 -1.78 3.98
C ARG A 25 -8.56 -1.75 2.72
N ARG A 26 -7.26 -2.02 2.91
CA ARG A 26 -6.26 -1.95 1.83
C ARG A 26 -6.44 -2.97 0.70
N GLY A 27 -7.16 -4.07 0.93
CA GLY A 27 -7.35 -5.11 -0.08
C GLY A 27 -6.03 -5.70 -0.56
N LEU A 28 -5.75 -5.64 -1.87
CA LEU A 28 -4.47 -6.08 -2.43
C LEU A 28 -3.32 -5.09 -2.20
N TYR A 29 -3.60 -3.81 -1.93
CA TYR A 29 -2.57 -2.84 -1.60
C TYR A 29 -1.85 -3.22 -0.30
N SER A 30 -0.53 -3.05 -0.25
CA SER A 30 0.32 -3.55 0.84
C SER A 30 0.31 -5.09 0.99
N GLY A 31 -0.28 -5.80 0.03
CA GLY A 31 -0.21 -7.25 -0.11
C GLY A 31 1.03 -7.70 -0.88
N SER A 32 0.97 -8.91 -1.44
CA SER A 32 2.03 -9.47 -2.27
C SER A 32 1.46 -10.29 -3.42
N VAL A 33 2.15 -10.25 -4.55
CA VAL A 33 2.00 -11.16 -5.68
C VAL A 33 3.37 -11.79 -5.92
N GLY A 34 3.37 -13.09 -6.18
CA GLY A 34 4.59 -13.87 -6.30
C GLY A 34 4.33 -15.28 -6.80
N TYR A 35 5.35 -16.13 -6.73
CA TYR A 35 5.27 -17.53 -7.12
C TYR A 35 5.95 -18.44 -6.09
N LEU A 36 5.55 -19.71 -6.10
CA LEU A 36 6.31 -20.81 -5.49
C LEU A 36 6.65 -21.80 -6.61
N ALA A 37 7.93 -22.07 -6.80
CA ALA A 37 8.42 -23.01 -7.78
C ALA A 37 8.33 -24.46 -7.25
N PRO A 38 8.26 -25.48 -8.13
CA PRO A 38 8.15 -26.88 -7.72
C PRO A 38 9.33 -27.41 -6.88
N ASP A 39 10.49 -26.77 -6.98
CA ASP A 39 11.70 -27.05 -6.19
C ASP A 39 11.69 -26.37 -4.81
N GLY A 40 10.66 -25.58 -4.50
CA GLY A 40 10.49 -24.88 -3.23
C GLY A 40 11.03 -23.46 -3.23
N ASP A 41 11.61 -22.96 -4.32
CA ASP A 41 12.02 -21.56 -4.43
C ASP A 41 10.80 -20.64 -4.52
N PHE A 42 10.92 -19.40 -4.08
CA PHE A 42 9.82 -18.44 -4.10
C PHE A 42 10.29 -16.99 -4.19
N ASP A 43 9.49 -16.15 -4.81
CA ASP A 43 9.67 -14.70 -4.80
C ASP A 43 8.32 -13.99 -4.71
N PHE A 44 8.28 -12.93 -3.91
CA PHE A 44 7.07 -12.21 -3.51
C PHE A 44 7.34 -10.72 -3.43
N ASN A 45 6.60 -9.94 -4.22
CA ASN A 45 6.74 -8.49 -4.23
C ASN A 45 6.01 -7.82 -3.06
N VAL A 46 6.04 -6.49 -3.04
CA VAL A 46 5.10 -5.67 -2.25
C VAL A 46 4.20 -4.93 -3.22
N VAL A 47 2.89 -5.09 -3.09
CA VAL A 47 1.92 -4.42 -3.95
C VAL A 47 1.76 -2.96 -3.54
N ILE A 48 2.61 -2.12 -4.10
CA ILE A 48 2.57 -0.65 -4.05
C ILE A 48 2.71 -0.11 -5.46
N ARG A 49 2.43 1.19 -5.66
CA ARG A 49 2.49 1.82 -7.00
C ARG A 49 1.75 0.99 -8.06
N SER A 50 0.58 0.48 -7.69
CA SER A 50 -0.20 -0.47 -8.46
C SER A 50 -1.64 0.02 -8.57
N ILE A 51 -2.23 -0.13 -9.75
CA ILE A 51 -3.64 0.15 -10.02
C ILE A 51 -4.41 -1.18 -10.00
N LEU A 52 -5.47 -1.23 -9.20
CA LEU A 52 -6.38 -2.36 -9.09
C LEU A 52 -7.62 -2.06 -9.93
N TRP A 53 -7.85 -2.89 -10.94
CA TRP A 53 -9.04 -2.84 -11.77
C TRP A 53 -9.95 -4.02 -11.48
N ASN A 54 -11.21 -3.74 -11.18
CA ASN A 54 -12.25 -4.74 -11.10
C ASN A 54 -13.15 -4.64 -12.34
N ALA A 55 -12.93 -5.55 -13.28
CA ALA A 55 -13.66 -5.57 -14.55
C ALA A 55 -15.16 -5.87 -14.40
N ARG A 56 -15.58 -6.52 -13.30
CA ARG A 56 -16.99 -6.88 -13.11
C ARG A 56 -17.86 -5.68 -12.74
N ASN A 57 -17.31 -4.72 -12.00
CA ASN A 57 -18.03 -3.53 -11.55
C ASN A 57 -17.51 -2.23 -12.18
N GLY A 58 -16.51 -2.32 -13.07
CA GLY A 58 -15.94 -1.15 -13.74
C GLY A 58 -15.20 -0.20 -12.79
N TYR A 59 -14.64 -0.71 -11.69
CA TYR A 59 -14.03 0.12 -10.66
C TYR A 59 -12.51 0.06 -10.66
N LEU A 60 -11.88 1.22 -10.64
CA LEU A 60 -10.43 1.40 -10.55
C LEU A 60 -10.07 2.04 -9.21
N SER A 61 -9.04 1.49 -8.56
CA SER A 61 -8.50 2.06 -7.32
C SER A 61 -6.99 1.92 -7.25
N PHE A 62 -6.35 2.83 -6.54
CA PHE A 62 -4.96 2.72 -6.12
C PHE A 62 -4.83 3.41 -4.76
N HIS A 63 -3.75 3.11 -4.05
CA HIS A 63 -3.43 3.74 -2.77
C HIS A 63 -2.02 4.31 -2.82
N ALA A 64 -1.81 5.38 -2.08
CA ALA A 64 -0.52 5.96 -1.78
C ALA A 64 -0.44 6.22 -0.27
N GLY A 65 0.76 6.12 0.28
CA GLY A 65 1.00 6.36 1.70
C GLY A 65 2.43 6.84 1.95
N SER A 66 2.66 7.32 3.15
CA SER A 66 3.95 7.80 3.66
C SER A 66 4.22 7.23 5.06
N ALA A 67 5.42 7.44 5.58
CA ALA A 67 5.87 6.84 6.83
C ALA A 67 5.81 7.86 7.98
N LEU A 68 4.83 7.70 8.86
CA LEU A 68 4.68 8.58 10.01
C LEU A 68 5.64 8.21 11.13
N THR A 69 6.39 9.20 11.61
CA THR A 69 7.24 9.12 12.81
C THR A 69 6.92 10.28 13.75
N ALA A 70 7.52 10.30 14.94
CA ALA A 70 7.34 11.41 15.88
C ALA A 70 7.86 12.76 15.33
N ALA A 71 8.74 12.74 14.33
CA ALA A 71 9.31 13.93 13.70
C ALA A 71 8.62 14.30 12.37
N ALA A 72 7.57 13.56 11.97
CA ALA A 72 6.88 13.79 10.71
C ALA A 72 6.09 15.11 10.74
N ASP A 73 6.18 15.89 9.65
CA ASP A 73 5.33 17.06 9.44
C ASP A 73 4.07 16.65 8.65
N PRO A 74 2.85 16.82 9.21
CA PRO A 74 1.64 16.33 8.57
C PRO A 74 1.40 16.86 7.15
N ARG A 75 1.85 18.08 6.84
CA ARG A 75 1.66 18.68 5.51
C ARG A 75 2.63 18.04 4.51
N ALA A 76 3.89 17.92 4.86
CA ALA A 76 4.91 17.28 4.02
C ALA A 76 4.55 15.81 3.70
N GLU A 77 4.06 15.06 4.68
CA GLU A 77 3.64 13.66 4.50
C GLU A 77 2.43 13.53 3.56
N PHE A 78 1.48 14.47 3.65
CA PHE A 78 0.34 14.53 2.74
C PHE A 78 0.77 14.89 1.31
N GLU A 79 1.67 15.85 1.16
CA GLU A 79 2.26 16.21 -0.14
C GLU A 79 3.01 15.02 -0.77
N GLU A 80 3.74 14.23 0.02
CA GLU A 80 4.39 13.01 -0.45
C GLU A 80 3.36 11.98 -0.96
N CYS A 81 2.24 11.80 -0.24
CA CYS A 81 1.15 10.94 -0.68
C CYS A 81 0.57 11.40 -2.03
N LEU A 82 0.34 12.71 -2.20
CA LEU A 82 -0.16 13.29 -3.44
C LEU A 82 0.84 13.11 -4.60
N LEU A 83 2.13 13.32 -4.35
CA LEU A 83 3.18 13.12 -5.35
C LEU A 83 3.24 11.66 -5.84
N LYS A 84 3.14 10.69 -4.91
CA LYS A 84 3.05 9.26 -5.24
C LYS A 84 1.79 8.93 -6.02
N ALA A 85 0.65 9.53 -5.65
CA ALA A 85 -0.62 9.36 -6.33
C ALA A 85 -0.61 9.95 -7.75
N GLU A 86 0.05 11.09 -7.95
CA GLU A 86 0.15 11.74 -9.26
C GLU A 86 0.79 10.82 -10.30
N ALA A 87 1.87 10.12 -9.95
CA ALA A 87 2.51 9.14 -10.84
C ALA A 87 1.53 8.04 -11.30
N MET A 88 0.62 7.61 -10.42
CA MET A 88 -0.43 6.64 -10.77
C MET A 88 -1.47 7.26 -11.72
N MET A 89 -1.89 8.49 -11.46
CA MET A 89 -2.84 9.22 -12.30
C MET A 89 -2.28 9.52 -13.69
N GLN A 90 -0.98 9.82 -13.80
CA GLN A 90 -0.31 10.02 -15.08
C GLN A 90 -0.29 8.75 -15.93
N ALA A 91 -0.15 7.57 -15.31
CA ALA A 91 -0.19 6.28 -16.02
C ALA A 91 -1.58 5.91 -16.57
N LEU A 92 -2.64 6.62 -16.14
CA LEU A 92 -4.02 6.44 -16.61
C LEU A 92 -4.43 7.43 -17.71
N ARG A 93 -3.57 8.40 -18.03
CA ARG A 93 -3.78 9.36 -19.12
C ARG A 93 -3.30 8.78 -20.44
#